data_AF-A0A976LA16-F1
#
_entry.id   AF-A0A976LA16-F1
#
_cell.length_a   1.000
_cell.length_b   1.000
_cell.length_c   1.000
_cell.angle_alpha   90.00
_cell.angle_beta   90.00
_cell.angle_gamma   90.00
#
_symmetry.space_group_name_H-M   'P 1'
#
loop_
_entity.id
_entity.type
_entity.pdbx_description
1 polymer ?
#
loop_
_entity_poly.entity_id
_entity_poly.type
_entity_poly.pdbx_seq_one_letter_code
_entity_poly.pdbx_strand_id
1 'polypeptide(L)'
;MPTESPEELIHTATALFERARGKILTNTVTGQEQKELLIGFRVGGEASIYLPHGLACHFNSAGELRRAFYGDLLYKAVHGDFVAIERQPGGLMVLNDSSGDRQHMIMSVISSSLCDIKQCATAGEIDWIDCRCNRISDGISPELLPGKINDWLCRLSLPPIIARSPRVDGKPVGRRRDRDR
;
A
#
# COMPACT_ATOMS: atom_id res chain seq x y z
N MET A 1 5.77 1.70 23.75
CA MET A 1 4.93 1.02 22.74
C MET A 1 5.90 0.49 21.69
N PRO A 2 5.92 -0.80 21.33
CA PRO A 2 6.79 -1.22 20.25
C PRO A 2 6.16 -0.70 18.95
N THR A 3 6.79 0.34 18.39
CA THR A 3 6.61 0.80 17.02
C THR A 3 7.06 -0.34 16.11
N GLU A 4 6.13 -0.98 15.42
CA GLU A 4 6.50 -2.06 14.49
C GLU A 4 7.52 -1.50 13.47
N SER A 5 8.72 -2.09 13.41
CA SER A 5 9.78 -1.59 12.52
C SER A 5 9.43 -1.90 11.06
N PRO A 6 9.99 -1.18 10.06
CA PRO A 6 9.85 -1.56 8.65
C PRO A 6 10.25 -3.02 8.38
N GLU A 7 11.19 -3.59 9.15
CA GLU A 7 11.57 -5.00 9.06
C GLU A 7 10.43 -5.92 9.54
N GLU A 8 9.68 -5.54 10.58
CA GLU A 8 8.51 -6.29 11.06
C GLU A 8 7.33 -6.22 10.07
N LEU A 9 7.13 -5.08 9.38
CA LEU A 9 6.15 -4.96 8.29
C LEU A 9 6.52 -5.84 7.07
N ILE A 10 7.82 -5.97 6.79
CA ILE A 10 8.35 -6.87 5.75
C ILE A 10 8.20 -8.35 6.18
N HIS A 11 8.44 -8.68 7.44
CA HIS A 11 8.28 -10.04 7.98
C HIS A 11 6.80 -10.48 8.06
N THR A 12 5.87 -9.55 8.28
CA THR A 12 4.43 -9.82 8.35
C THR A 12 3.72 -9.79 7.00
N ALA A 13 4.40 -9.41 5.91
CA ALA A 13 3.92 -9.49 4.52
C ALA A 13 3.75 -10.93 3.99
N THR A 14 3.47 -11.89 4.88
CA THR A 14 3.14 -13.29 4.61
C THR A 14 1.93 -13.48 3.70
N ALA A 15 1.03 -12.50 3.65
CA ALA A 15 -0.11 -12.48 2.74
C ALA A 15 0.26 -12.23 1.27
N LEU A 16 1.49 -11.77 0.99
CA LEU A 16 1.97 -11.57 -0.38
C LEU A 16 2.44 -12.89 -0.96
N PHE A 17 1.78 -13.26 -2.06
CA PHE A 17 2.10 -14.46 -2.82
C PHE A 17 3.38 -14.27 -3.62
N GLU A 18 3.56 -13.09 -4.19
CA GLU A 18 4.75 -12.67 -4.94
C GLU A 18 5.25 -11.35 -4.35
N ARG A 19 6.57 -11.22 -4.15
CA ARG A 19 7.15 -9.99 -3.61
C ARG A 19 8.60 -9.79 -4.04
N ALA A 20 8.96 -8.54 -4.29
CA ALA A 20 10.32 -8.13 -4.60
C ALA A 20 10.74 -7.02 -3.64
N ARG A 21 11.91 -7.19 -3.03
CA ARG A 21 12.62 -6.15 -2.28
C ARG A 21 13.66 -5.52 -3.18
N GLY A 22 13.74 -4.20 -3.17
CA GLY A 22 14.72 -3.46 -3.94
C GLY A 22 15.14 -2.17 -3.26
N LYS A 23 16.03 -1.44 -3.94
CA LYS A 23 16.51 -0.11 -3.56
C LYS A 23 16.30 0.86 -4.70
N ILE A 24 15.89 2.08 -4.37
CA ILE A 24 15.81 3.21 -5.29
C ILE A 24 16.66 4.36 -4.77
N LEU A 25 17.20 5.15 -5.69
CA LEU A 25 17.81 6.43 -5.38
C LEU A 25 16.78 7.52 -5.65
N THR A 26 16.42 8.28 -4.61
CA THR A 26 15.51 9.41 -4.73
C THR A 26 16.26 10.72 -4.50
N ASN A 27 15.94 11.75 -5.30
CA ASN A 27 16.47 13.08 -5.09
C ASN A 27 15.67 13.77 -3.96
N THR A 28 16.38 14.27 -2.96
CA THR A 28 15.83 15.05 -1.85
C THR A 28 16.41 16.46 -1.87
N VAL A 29 15.84 17.36 -1.08
CA VAL A 29 16.38 18.73 -0.90
C VAL A 29 17.83 18.71 -0.41
N THR A 30 18.22 17.68 0.35
CA THR A 30 19.54 17.52 0.96
C THR A 30 20.51 16.65 0.14
N GLY A 31 20.11 16.16 -1.04
CA GLY A 31 20.92 15.29 -1.90
C GLY A 31 20.22 13.98 -2.27
N GLN A 32 20.98 12.97 -2.70
CA GLN A 32 20.41 11.66 -3.04
C GLN A 32 20.27 10.78 -1.80
N GLU A 33 19.09 10.17 -1.63
CA GLU A 33 18.80 9.22 -0.58
C GLU A 33 18.48 7.86 -1.19
N GLN A 34 19.13 6.80 -0.68
CA GLN A 34 18.78 5.43 -1.03
C GLN A 34 17.64 4.93 -0.13
N LYS A 35 16.52 4.56 -0.74
CA LYS A 35 15.35 4.02 -0.05
C LYS A 35 15.16 2.57 -0.40
N GLU A 36 15.03 1.73 0.61
CA GLU A 36 14.56 0.36 0.41
C GLU A 36 13.06 0.32 0.20
N LEU A 37 12.59 -0.57 -0.65
CA LEU A 37 11.17 -0.81 -0.83
C LEU A 37 10.88 -2.30 -0.94
N LEU A 38 9.66 -2.66 -0.56
CA LEU A 38 9.07 -3.98 -0.83
C LEU A 38 7.77 -3.78 -1.60
N ILE A 39 7.68 -4.36 -2.79
CA ILE A 39 6.44 -4.40 -3.58
C ILE A 39 6.03 -5.86 -3.74
N GLY A 40 4.74 -6.15 -3.62
CA GLY A 40 4.25 -7.47 -3.95
C GLY A 40 2.75 -7.54 -4.15
N PHE A 41 2.32 -8.72 -4.55
CA PHE A 41 0.95 -9.02 -4.93
C PHE A 41 0.40 -10.16 -4.08
N ARG A 42 -0.88 -10.05 -3.75
CA ARG A 42 -1.67 -11.17 -3.24
C ARG A 42 -2.11 -12.06 -4.40
N VAL A 43 -2.63 -13.25 -4.08
CA VAL A 43 -3.16 -14.20 -5.08
C VAL A 43 -4.25 -13.55 -5.96
N GLY A 44 -5.06 -12.65 -5.42
CA GLY A 44 -6.10 -11.92 -6.17
C GLY A 44 -5.60 -10.73 -6.99
N GLY A 45 -4.28 -10.52 -7.07
CA GLY A 45 -3.66 -9.41 -7.80
C GLY A 45 -3.61 -8.09 -7.04
N GLU A 46 -4.08 -8.03 -5.79
CA GLU A 46 -3.98 -6.81 -5.00
C GLU A 46 -2.53 -6.50 -4.62
N ALA A 47 -2.08 -5.32 -5.01
CA ALA A 47 -0.73 -4.87 -4.74
C ALA A 47 -0.58 -4.29 -3.33
N SER A 48 0.63 -4.38 -2.78
CA SER A 48 1.06 -3.64 -1.59
C SER A 48 2.48 -3.14 -1.79
N ILE A 49 2.73 -1.92 -1.32
CA ILE A 49 4.04 -1.28 -1.32
C ILE A 49 4.38 -0.92 0.12
N TYR A 50 5.60 -1.20 0.53
CA TYR A 50 6.15 -0.83 1.83
C TYR A 50 7.43 -0.04 1.59
N LEU A 51 7.53 1.09 2.28
CA LEU A 51 8.63 2.03 2.22
C LEU A 51 9.20 2.25 3.63
N PRO A 52 10.41 2.84 3.75
CA PRO A 52 11.00 3.15 5.03
C PRO A 52 10.16 4.20 5.77
N HIS A 53 10.39 4.35 7.08
CA HIS A 53 9.67 5.31 7.93
C HIS A 53 8.15 5.08 8.03
N GLY A 54 7.71 3.84 7.83
CA GLY A 54 6.35 3.41 8.14
C GLY A 54 5.30 3.77 7.09
N LEU A 55 5.70 4.14 5.86
CA LEU A 55 4.73 4.27 4.77
C LEU A 55 4.43 2.89 4.16
N ALA A 56 3.19 2.45 4.30
CA ALA A 56 2.67 1.28 3.59
C ALA A 56 1.43 1.66 2.78
N CYS A 57 1.33 1.22 1.53
CA CYS A 57 0.18 1.46 0.66
C CYS A 57 -0.39 0.13 0.19
N HIS A 58 -1.71 -0.03 0.28
CA HIS A 58 -2.41 -1.21 -0.18
C HIS A 58 -3.47 -0.84 -1.20
N PHE A 59 -3.45 -1.57 -2.30
CA PHE A 59 -4.38 -1.38 -3.42
C PHE A 59 -5.39 -2.53 -3.46
N ASN A 60 -6.50 -2.35 -4.15
CA ASN A 60 -7.34 -3.45 -4.61
C ASN A 60 -6.80 -3.99 -5.96
N SER A 61 -7.48 -5.00 -6.53
CA SER A 61 -7.10 -5.58 -7.83
C SER A 61 -7.27 -4.62 -9.01
N ALA A 62 -8.07 -3.56 -8.85
CA ALA A 62 -8.23 -2.49 -9.84
C ALA A 62 -7.13 -1.40 -9.76
N GLY A 63 -6.20 -1.50 -8.80
CA GLY A 63 -5.16 -0.49 -8.60
C GLY A 63 -5.63 0.74 -7.82
N GLU A 64 -6.80 0.69 -7.18
CA GLU A 64 -7.31 1.77 -6.35
C GLU A 64 -6.78 1.63 -4.91
N LEU A 65 -6.40 2.76 -4.31
CA LEU A 65 -5.89 2.83 -2.94
C LEU A 65 -7.02 2.51 -1.95
N ARG A 66 -6.85 1.45 -1.16
CA ARG A 66 -7.83 1.02 -0.15
C ARG A 66 -7.40 1.33 1.29
N ARG A 67 -6.09 1.28 1.56
CA ARG A 67 -5.51 1.49 2.89
C ARG A 67 -4.09 2.01 2.75
N ALA A 68 -3.67 2.82 3.72
CA ALA A 68 -2.27 3.16 3.90
C ALA A 68 -1.95 3.24 5.39
N PHE A 69 -0.69 3.00 5.74
CA PHE A 69 -0.15 3.30 7.05
C PHE A 69 0.90 4.39 6.88
N TYR A 70 0.90 5.39 7.76
CA TYR A 70 1.91 6.46 7.76
C TYR A 70 2.00 7.10 9.14
N GLY A 71 3.21 7.18 9.70
CA GLY A 71 3.40 7.50 11.11
C GLY A 71 2.76 6.40 11.97
N ASP A 72 1.89 6.80 12.91
CA ASP A 72 1.13 5.87 13.78
C ASP A 72 -0.32 5.65 13.32
N LEU A 73 -0.67 6.12 12.12
CA LEU A 73 -2.06 6.17 11.65
C LEU A 73 -2.33 5.19 10.52
N LEU A 74 -3.45 4.47 10.66
CA LEU A 74 -4.04 3.67 9.59
C LEU A 74 -5.08 4.50 8.84
N TYR A 75 -4.84 4.74 7.56
CA TYR A 75 -5.78 5.35 6.65
C TYR A 75 -6.57 4.29 5.89
N LYS A 76 -7.84 4.54 5.63
CA LYS A 76 -8.71 3.62 4.91
C LYS A 76 -9.68 4.36 4.00
N ALA A 77 -9.90 3.77 2.83
CA ALA A 77 -10.89 4.24 1.90
C ALA A 77 -12.31 3.97 2.41
N VAL A 78 -13.14 5.01 2.43
CA VAL A 78 -14.54 4.99 2.85
C VAL A 78 -15.32 5.89 1.88
N HIS A 79 -16.16 5.28 1.03
CA HIS A 79 -17.00 6.01 0.07
C HIS A 79 -16.26 6.96 -0.91
N GLY A 80 -14.96 6.74 -1.14
CA GLY A 80 -14.13 7.59 -1.99
C GLY A 80 -13.27 8.59 -1.22
N ASP A 81 -13.49 8.72 0.09
CA ASP A 81 -12.63 9.48 1.00
C ASP A 81 -11.58 8.57 1.65
N PHE A 82 -10.49 9.17 2.13
CA PHE A 82 -9.38 8.47 2.74
C PHE A 82 -9.19 8.94 4.19
N VAL A 83 -9.90 8.26 5.08
CA VAL A 83 -10.04 8.68 6.47
C VAL A 83 -8.99 8.00 7.34
N ALA A 84 -8.44 8.75 8.31
CA ALA A 84 -7.60 8.18 9.35
C ALA A 84 -8.45 7.43 10.37
N ILE A 85 -7.96 6.28 10.81
CA ILE A 85 -8.62 5.39 11.75
C ILE A 85 -7.63 5.07 12.87
N GLU A 86 -8.12 5.18 14.11
CA GLU A 86 -7.40 4.77 15.30
C GLU A 86 -8.09 3.54 15.91
N ARG A 87 -7.28 2.63 16.47
CA ARG A 87 -7.79 1.49 17.23
C ARG A 87 -8.04 1.93 18.67
N GLN A 88 -9.30 1.88 19.09
CA GLN A 88 -9.70 2.21 20.45
C GLN A 88 -10.16 0.92 21.18
N PRO A 89 -10.10 0.85 22.52
CA PRO A 89 -10.74 -0.22 23.27
C PRO A 89 -12.23 -0.33 22.86
N GLY A 90 -12.62 -1.46 22.27
CA GLY A 90 -13.99 -1.70 21.80
C GLY A 90 -14.25 -1.49 20.30
N GLY A 91 -13.28 -1.02 19.50
CA GLY A 91 -13.48 -0.94 18.04
C GLY A 91 -12.50 -0.05 17.27
N LEU A 92 -12.86 0.26 16.02
CA LEU A 92 -12.17 1.23 15.17
C LEU A 92 -12.91 2.56 15.23
N MET A 93 -12.19 3.65 15.49
CA MET A 93 -12.73 5.00 15.49
C MET A 93 -12.17 5.77 14.30
N VAL A 94 -13.03 6.42 13.52
CA VAL A 94 -12.59 7.37 12.50
C VAL A 94 -12.13 8.64 13.20
N LEU A 95 -10.90 9.05 12.93
CA LEU A 95 -10.41 10.35 13.36
C LEU A 95 -11.04 11.38 12.43
N ASN A 96 -12.01 12.13 12.95
CA ASN A 96 -12.65 13.20 12.20
C ASN A 96 -11.61 14.27 11.89
N ASP A 97 -11.33 14.44 10.60
CA ASP A 97 -10.60 15.58 10.09
C ASP A 97 -11.59 16.47 9.33
N SER A 98 -12.18 17.43 10.04
CA SER A 98 -13.25 18.28 9.53
C SER A 98 -12.83 19.12 8.32
N SER A 99 -11.54 19.30 8.07
CA SER A 99 -10.99 20.14 6.99
C SER A 99 -10.46 19.36 5.78
N GLY A 100 -10.30 18.03 5.86
CA GLY A 100 -9.69 17.23 4.80
C GLY A 100 -8.18 17.48 4.59
N ASP A 101 -7.55 18.31 5.42
CA ASP A 101 -6.14 18.66 5.35
C ASP A 101 -5.25 17.42 5.49
N ARG A 102 -5.64 16.48 6.34
CA ARG A 102 -4.94 15.22 6.56
C ARG A 102 -5.01 14.33 5.34
N GLN A 103 -6.18 14.24 4.68
CA GLN A 103 -6.31 13.52 3.42
C GLN A 103 -5.40 14.14 2.35
N HIS A 104 -5.41 15.47 2.21
CA HIS A 104 -4.54 16.15 1.27
C HIS A 104 -3.06 15.90 1.57
N MET A 105 -2.64 15.98 2.84
CA MET A 105 -1.27 15.69 3.27
C MET A 105 -0.87 14.27 2.91
N ILE A 106 -1.63 13.25 3.33
CA ILE A 106 -1.25 11.86 3.09
C ILE A 106 -1.29 11.51 1.61
N MET A 107 -2.26 12.02 0.86
CA MET A 107 -2.33 11.80 -0.58
C MET A 107 -1.16 12.47 -1.31
N SER A 108 -0.67 13.62 -0.84
CA SER A 108 0.55 14.25 -1.36
C SER A 108 1.78 13.38 -1.12
N VAL A 109 1.97 12.88 0.12
CA VAL A 109 3.08 11.98 0.48
C VAL A 109 3.06 10.70 -0.35
N ILE A 110 1.89 10.05 -0.46
CA ILE A 110 1.70 8.84 -1.26
C ILE A 110 1.99 9.13 -2.73
N SER A 111 1.42 10.20 -3.29
CA SER A 111 1.57 10.51 -4.72
C SER A 111 3.02 10.83 -5.08
N SER A 112 3.71 11.59 -4.23
CA SER A 112 5.15 11.87 -4.41
C SER A 112 5.95 10.58 -4.39
N SER A 113 5.74 9.73 -3.38
CA SER A 113 6.50 8.48 -3.22
C SER A 113 6.25 7.51 -4.39
N LEU A 114 5.00 7.39 -4.85
CA LEU A 114 4.66 6.55 -6.00
C LEU A 114 5.19 7.11 -7.31
N CYS A 115 5.26 8.44 -7.44
CA CYS A 115 5.88 9.09 -8.60
C CYS A 115 7.36 8.72 -8.68
N ASP A 116 8.09 8.85 -7.58
CA ASP A 116 9.52 8.50 -7.50
C ASP A 116 9.74 7.02 -7.87
N ILE A 117 8.97 6.10 -7.26
CA ILE A 117 9.05 4.66 -7.55
C ILE A 117 8.77 4.39 -9.04
N LYS A 118 7.73 5.01 -9.61
CA LYS A 118 7.35 4.81 -11.01
C LYS A 118 8.42 5.32 -11.96
N GLN A 119 9.05 6.46 -11.65
CA GLN A 119 10.17 7.00 -12.42
C GLN A 119 11.37 6.05 -12.37
N CYS A 120 11.81 5.62 -11.19
CA CYS A 120 12.92 4.67 -11.06
C CYS A 120 12.62 3.33 -11.76
N ALA A 121 11.38 2.82 -11.66
CA ALA A 121 10.98 1.58 -12.34
C ALA A 121 11.07 1.72 -13.87
N THR A 122 10.57 2.84 -14.41
CA THR A 122 10.58 3.11 -15.85
C THR A 122 12.00 3.30 -16.39
N ALA A 123 12.88 3.93 -15.60
CA ALA A 123 14.28 4.13 -15.94
C ALA A 123 15.16 2.87 -15.75
N GLY A 124 14.62 1.80 -15.14
CA GLY A 124 15.40 0.61 -14.80
C GLY A 124 16.38 0.82 -13.64
N GLU A 125 16.11 1.81 -12.78
CA GLU A 125 16.99 2.24 -11.68
C GLU A 125 16.62 1.60 -10.32
N ILE A 126 15.70 0.65 -10.32
CA ILE A 126 15.44 -0.16 -9.12
C ILE A 126 16.42 -1.31 -9.06
N ASP A 127 17.29 -1.29 -8.05
CA ASP A 127 18.18 -2.40 -7.73
C ASP A 127 17.41 -3.47 -6.95
N TRP A 128 16.96 -4.51 -7.63
CA TRP A 128 16.21 -5.62 -7.02
C TRP A 128 17.14 -6.59 -6.30
N ILE A 129 16.94 -6.74 -5.00
CA ILE A 129 17.82 -7.52 -4.11
C ILE A 129 17.29 -8.94 -3.90
N ASP A 130 15.97 -9.10 -3.78
CA ASP A 130 15.35 -10.36 -3.41
C ASP A 130 13.94 -10.46 -4.00
N CYS A 131 13.72 -11.42 -4.90
CA CYS A 131 12.42 -11.70 -5.52
C CYS A 131 11.94 -13.08 -5.05
N ARG A 132 10.73 -13.17 -4.51
CA ARG A 132 10.16 -14.41 -3.96
C ARG A 132 8.73 -14.63 -4.44
N CYS A 133 8.43 -15.90 -4.72
CA CYS A 133 7.11 -16.40 -5.06
C CYS A 133 6.80 -17.62 -4.18
N ASN A 134 5.68 -17.63 -3.47
CA ASN A 134 5.42 -18.64 -2.42
C ASN A 134 5.00 -20.02 -2.95
N ARG A 135 4.76 -20.24 -4.26
CA ARG A 135 4.60 -21.58 -4.88
C ARG A 135 4.98 -21.59 -6.36
N ILE A 136 5.54 -22.72 -6.81
CA ILE A 136 6.02 -23.00 -8.18
C ILE A 136 4.87 -23.29 -9.17
N SER A 137 3.68 -23.69 -8.70
CA SER A 137 2.60 -24.17 -9.58
C SER A 137 1.75 -23.08 -10.23
N ASP A 138 1.60 -21.91 -9.59
CA ASP A 138 0.63 -20.88 -10.02
C ASP A 138 1.19 -19.44 -9.95
N GLY A 139 2.48 -19.30 -9.59
CA GLY A 139 3.18 -18.01 -9.54
C GLY A 139 4.03 -17.75 -10.77
N ILE A 140 4.32 -16.49 -11.05
CA ILE A 140 5.34 -16.16 -12.05
C ILE A 140 6.73 -16.55 -11.53
N SER A 141 7.66 -16.84 -12.44
CA SER A 141 9.06 -17.03 -12.05
C SER A 141 9.59 -15.75 -11.37
N PRO A 142 10.38 -15.84 -10.28
CA PRO A 142 10.91 -14.67 -9.59
C PRO A 142 11.65 -13.66 -10.49
N GLU A 143 12.30 -14.13 -11.56
CA GLU A 143 12.97 -13.29 -12.55
C GLU A 143 12.02 -12.41 -13.40
N LEU A 144 10.75 -12.79 -13.51
CA LEU A 144 9.73 -12.02 -14.23
C LEU A 144 9.01 -11.01 -13.33
N LEU A 145 9.21 -11.08 -12.01
CA LEU A 145 8.51 -10.24 -11.04
C LEU A 145 8.82 -8.75 -11.18
N PRO A 146 10.08 -8.32 -11.44
CA PRO A 146 10.37 -6.93 -11.77
C PRO A 146 9.54 -6.39 -12.94
N GLY A 147 9.39 -7.17 -14.01
CA GLY A 147 8.58 -6.81 -15.19
C GLY A 147 7.09 -6.64 -14.83
N LYS A 148 6.53 -7.60 -14.08
CA LYS A 148 5.14 -7.51 -13.57
C LYS A 148 4.92 -6.28 -12.69
N ILE A 149 5.87 -5.95 -11.81
CA ILE A 149 5.82 -4.77 -10.97
C ILE A 149 5.83 -3.50 -11.82
N ASN A 150 6.72 -3.42 -12.81
CA ASN A 150 6.80 -2.26 -13.71
C ASN A 150 5.51 -2.07 -14.51
N ASP A 151 4.95 -3.14 -15.07
CA ASP A 151 3.67 -3.09 -15.79
C ASP A 151 2.52 -2.59 -14.91
N TRP A 152 2.50 -3.03 -13.65
CA TRP A 152 1.51 -2.57 -12.68
C TRP A 152 1.70 -1.08 -12.33
N LEU A 153 2.92 -0.64 -12.06
CA LEU A 153 3.25 0.77 -11.80
C LEU A 153 2.90 1.68 -12.99
N CYS A 154 3.15 1.22 -14.22
CA CYS A 154 2.80 1.92 -15.45
C CYS A 154 1.30 2.19 -15.55
N ARG A 155 0.46 1.21 -15.19
CA ARG A 155 -1.00 1.33 -15.19
C ARG A 155 -1.56 2.10 -14.00
N LEU A 156 -0.80 2.23 -12.90
CA LEU A 156 -1.23 2.95 -11.71
C LEU A 156 -1.43 4.44 -12.00
N SER A 157 -2.61 4.97 -11.65
CA SER A 157 -2.93 6.39 -11.72
C SER A 157 -2.14 7.19 -10.68
N LEU A 158 -1.70 8.40 -11.04
CA LEU A 158 -1.05 9.35 -10.12
C LEU A 158 -1.75 10.71 -10.24
N PRO A 159 -2.33 11.26 -9.14
CA PRO A 159 -2.45 10.64 -7.81
C PRO A 159 -3.29 9.35 -7.86
N PRO A 160 -3.07 8.38 -6.95
CA PRO A 160 -3.83 7.14 -6.94
C PRO A 160 -5.31 7.41 -6.64
N ILE A 161 -6.19 6.69 -7.33
CA ILE A 161 -7.63 6.77 -7.10
C ILE A 161 -7.96 6.12 -5.77
N ILE A 162 -8.68 6.81 -4.89
CA ILE A 162 -9.18 6.25 -3.63
C ILE A 162 -10.36 5.32 -3.94
N ALA A 163 -10.31 4.10 -3.43
CA ALA A 163 -11.35 3.10 -3.67
C ALA A 163 -12.69 3.55 -3.07
N ARG A 164 -13.80 3.47 -3.83
CA ARG A 164 -15.14 3.79 -3.32
C ARG A 164 -15.67 2.78 -2.29
N SER A 165 -15.15 1.56 -2.35
CA SER A 165 -15.51 0.47 -1.44
C SER A 165 -14.24 -0.23 -0.96
N PRO A 166 -14.12 -0.55 0.33
CA PRO A 166 -13.00 -1.32 0.85
C PRO A 166 -12.99 -2.79 0.38
N ARG A 167 -13.99 -3.23 -0.40
CA ARG A 167 -14.11 -4.59 -0.96
C ARG A 167 -14.53 -4.55 -2.43
N VAL A 168 -13.83 -5.31 -3.26
CA VAL A 168 -14.34 -5.82 -4.54
C VAL A 168 -15.03 -7.15 -4.22
N ASP A 169 -16.31 -7.24 -4.58
CA ASP A 169 -17.24 -8.38 -4.50
C ASP A 169 -17.70 -8.93 -3.13
N GLY A 170 -18.98 -8.70 -2.82
CA GLY A 170 -19.89 -9.84 -2.75
C GLY A 170 -20.65 -10.18 -1.46
N LYS A 171 -20.43 -9.55 -0.30
CA LYS A 171 -21.36 -9.72 0.86
C LYS A 171 -21.59 -8.42 1.64
N PRO A 172 -22.84 -7.95 1.75
CA PRO A 172 -23.16 -6.81 2.60
C PRO A 172 -22.86 -7.16 4.05
N VAL A 173 -22.24 -6.21 4.76
CA VAL A 173 -22.18 -6.24 6.22
C VAL A 173 -23.62 -6.27 6.69
N GLY A 174 -23.98 -7.33 7.40
CA GLY A 174 -25.33 -7.54 7.91
C GLY A 174 -25.82 -6.28 8.63
N ARG A 175 -26.99 -5.79 8.21
CA ARG A 175 -27.78 -4.86 9.01
C ARG A 175 -27.83 -5.44 10.42
N ARG A 176 -27.51 -4.61 11.42
CA ARG A 176 -27.86 -4.90 12.82
C ARG A 176 -29.33 -5.34 12.80
N ARG A 177 -29.61 -6.56 13.29
CA ARG A 177 -30.97 -6.89 13.69
C ARG A 177 -31.24 -6.00 14.89
N ASP A 178 -32.08 -5.00 14.71
CA ASP A 178 -32.82 -4.43 15.83
C ASP A 178 -33.55 -5.61 16.49
N ARG A 179 -33.12 -5.95 17.71
CA ARG A 179 -33.92 -6.77 18.60
C ARG A 179 -34.85 -5.81 19.31
N ASP A 180 -36.04 -5.67 18.77
CA ASP A 180 -37.21 -5.35 19.58
C ASP A 180 -37.41 -6.49 20.58
N ARG A 181 -37.24 -6.17 21.87
CA ARG A 181 -37.97 -6.76 22.99
C ARG A 181 -38.08 -5.74 24.10
#